data_AF-A0A0M9DRE8-F1
#
_entry.id   AF-A0A0M9DRE8-F1
#
_cell.length_a   1.000
_cell.length_b   1.000
_cell.length_c   1.000
_cell.angle_alpha   90.00
_cell.angle_beta   90.00
_cell.angle_gamma   90.00
#
_symmetry.space_group_name_H-M   'P 1'
#
loop_
_entity.id
_entity.type
_entity.pdbx_description
1 polymer ?
#
loop_
_entity_poly.entity_id
_entity_poly.type
_entity_poly.pdbx_seq_one_letter_code
_entity_poly.pdbx_strand_id
1 'polypeptide(L)'
;MGWFDVTLVLLKEGQIPKPFLLNLHKKFEGINFNLIIEDDEFIIFNDTQDGKENEIFYLNNLMYLEQVLNHLCNWKSLGLLSYRHSNFRFPVTIDFRTWNDNLLHGFTIGFNGKEAVLNEKTKEQLILDIINLVDFKYVVGDIANTSNTYINLEQSLPDIIAYIEKCKFDLDIRK
;
A
#
# COMPACT_ATOMS: atom_id res chain seq x y z
N MET A 1 11.93 -11.70 3.57
CA MET A 1 10.75 -12.57 3.38
C MET A 1 10.00 -12.02 2.19
N GLY A 2 9.79 -12.81 1.13
CA GLY A 2 9.03 -12.33 -0.03
C GLY A 2 7.56 -12.18 0.33
N TRP A 3 6.95 -11.05 -0.04
CA TRP A 3 5.51 -10.87 0.04
C TRP A 3 4.86 -11.74 -1.03
N PHE A 4 3.82 -12.46 -0.66
CA PHE A 4 2.98 -13.23 -1.58
C PHE A 4 1.63 -12.54 -1.59
N ASP A 5 0.96 -12.48 -2.75
CA ASP A 5 -0.39 -11.92 -2.86
C ASP A 5 -0.43 -10.40 -2.62
N VAL A 6 0.09 -9.66 -3.61
CA VAL A 6 0.13 -8.20 -3.59
C VAL A 6 -0.99 -7.67 -4.47
N THR A 7 -1.84 -6.83 -3.89
CA THR A 7 -2.90 -6.12 -4.63
C THR A 7 -2.50 -4.68 -4.84
N LEU A 8 -2.51 -4.22 -6.09
CA LEU A 8 -2.32 -2.82 -6.45
C LEU A 8 -3.66 -2.09 -6.49
N VAL A 9 -3.73 -0.95 -5.80
CA VAL A 9 -4.83 0.01 -5.88
C VAL A 9 -4.30 1.28 -6.54
N LEU A 10 -4.74 1.57 -7.76
CA LEU A 10 -4.48 2.84 -8.44
C LEU A 10 -5.65 3.79 -8.20
N LEU A 11 -5.35 4.96 -7.64
CA LEU A 11 -6.32 6.00 -7.38
C LEU A 11 -6.85 6.59 -8.68
N LYS A 12 -8.07 7.13 -8.62
CA LYS A 12 -8.72 7.75 -9.77
C LYS A 12 -7.93 8.97 -10.29
N GLU A 13 -7.41 9.75 -9.35
CA GLU A 13 -6.60 10.94 -9.59
C GLU A 13 -5.49 11.03 -8.54
N GLY A 14 -4.35 11.62 -8.90
CA GLY A 14 -3.23 11.83 -7.98
C GLY A 14 -3.62 12.72 -6.80
N GLN A 15 -3.27 12.31 -5.59
CA GLN A 15 -3.66 12.97 -4.34
C GLN A 15 -2.47 13.67 -3.69
N ILE A 16 -2.74 14.79 -3.01
CA ILE A 16 -1.74 15.43 -2.14
C ILE A 16 -1.52 14.48 -0.94
N PRO A 17 -0.29 13.98 -0.68
CA PRO A 17 -0.07 12.87 0.23
C PRO A 17 -0.58 13.08 1.65
N LYS A 18 -0.16 14.15 2.32
CA LYS A 18 -0.46 14.39 3.74
C LYS A 18 -1.97 14.45 4.07
N PRO A 19 -2.79 15.30 3.42
CA PRO A 19 -4.22 15.35 3.72
C PRO A 19 -4.94 14.04 3.35
N PHE A 20 -4.54 13.39 2.26
CA PHE A 20 -5.10 12.11 1.86
C PHE A 20 -4.82 11.01 2.89
N LEU A 21 -3.56 10.86 3.30
CA LEU A 21 -3.14 9.84 4.26
C LEU A 21 -3.79 10.05 5.63
N LEU A 22 -3.86 11.30 6.13
CA LEU A 22 -4.56 11.61 7.38
C LEU A 22 -6.05 11.20 7.34
N ASN A 23 -6.72 11.47 6.22
CA ASN A 23 -8.12 11.08 6.04
C ASN A 23 -8.27 9.55 5.92
N LEU A 24 -7.38 8.90 5.15
CA LEU A 24 -7.41 7.46 4.94
C LEU A 24 -7.19 6.69 6.24
N HIS A 25 -6.24 7.10 7.09
CA HIS A 25 -5.99 6.45 8.37
C HIS A 25 -7.18 6.55 9.33
N LYS A 26 -7.86 7.70 9.37
CA LYS A 26 -9.12 7.84 10.13
C LYS A 26 -10.20 6.88 9.63
N LYS A 27 -10.26 6.65 8.32
CA LYS A 27 -11.20 5.68 7.73
C LYS A 27 -10.80 4.23 8.03
N PHE A 28 -9.50 3.93 8.10
CA PHE A 28 -9.00 2.60 8.49
C PHE A 28 -9.41 2.19 9.91
N GLU A 29 -9.40 3.12 10.87
CA GLU A 29 -9.91 2.87 12.22
C GLU A 29 -11.37 2.36 12.19
N GLY A 30 -12.19 2.89 11.27
CA GLY A 30 -13.59 2.49 11.09
C GLY A 30 -13.80 1.03 10.62
N ILE A 31 -12.76 0.39 10.10
CA ILE A 31 -12.76 -1.03 9.72
C ILE A 31 -11.83 -1.87 10.62
N ASN A 32 -11.49 -1.39 11.81
CA ASN A 32 -10.55 -2.03 12.75
C ASN A 32 -9.16 -2.31 12.14
N PHE A 33 -8.73 -1.48 11.20
CA PHE A 33 -7.43 -1.57 10.56
C PHE A 33 -6.52 -0.48 11.14
N ASN A 34 -5.59 -0.85 12.00
CA ASN A 34 -4.85 0.11 12.82
C ASN A 34 -3.36 0.09 12.48
N LEU A 35 -2.74 1.27 12.40
CA LEU A 35 -1.30 1.39 12.22
C LEU A 35 -0.57 0.81 13.43
N ILE A 36 0.46 0.00 13.21
CA ILE A 36 1.30 -0.50 14.29
C ILE A 36 2.34 0.56 14.62
N ILE A 37 2.26 1.10 15.83
CA ILE A 37 3.24 2.04 16.40
C ILE A 37 3.79 1.40 17.66
N GLU A 38 4.72 0.48 17.47
CA GLU A 38 5.41 -0.25 18.54
C GLU A 38 6.92 -0.08 18.36
N ASP A 39 7.68 -0.32 19.42
CA ASP A 39 9.14 -0.35 19.30
C ASP A 39 9.54 -1.49 18.34
N ASP A 40 10.60 -1.30 17.56
CA ASP A 40 11.08 -2.18 16.49
C ASP A 40 10.27 -2.19 15.18
N GLU A 41 9.10 -1.54 15.11
CA GLU A 41 8.44 -1.27 13.83
C GLU A 41 9.12 -0.12 13.09
N PHE A 42 8.95 -0.05 11.77
CA PHE A 42 9.68 0.91 10.94
C PHE A 42 8.97 1.30 9.66
N ILE A 43 9.33 2.47 9.15
CA ILE A 43 8.97 2.96 7.81
C ILE A 43 10.09 2.57 6.85
N ILE A 44 9.72 1.92 5.75
CA ILE A 44 10.63 1.67 4.62
C ILE A 44 10.27 2.67 3.52
N PHE A 45 11.22 3.51 3.12
CA PHE A 45 11.01 4.46 2.04
C PHE A 45 11.28 3.82 0.68
N ASN A 46 10.50 4.20 -0.32
CA ASN A 46 10.73 3.83 -1.71
C ASN A 46 11.83 4.69 -2.33
N ASP A 47 12.52 4.17 -3.35
CA ASP A 47 13.51 4.94 -4.10
C ASP A 47 12.86 6.13 -4.81
N THR A 48 13.54 7.27 -4.80
CA THR A 48 13.11 8.46 -5.54
C THR A 48 13.51 8.40 -7.00
N GLN A 49 12.79 9.14 -7.85
CA GLN A 49 13.17 9.27 -9.25
C GLN A 49 14.55 9.92 -9.43
N ASP A 50 15.00 10.71 -8.45
CA ASP A 50 16.34 11.29 -8.43
C ASP A 50 17.41 10.34 -7.83
N GLY A 51 17.06 9.08 -7.56
CA GLY A 51 17.98 8.03 -7.10
C GLY A 51 18.51 8.24 -5.69
N LYS A 52 17.79 9.00 -4.86
CA LYS A 52 18.11 9.15 -3.44
C LYS A 52 17.39 8.06 -2.67
N GLU A 53 18.10 7.52 -1.70
CA GLU A 53 17.58 6.57 -0.73
C GLU A 53 17.51 7.26 0.62
N ASN A 54 16.47 6.95 1.40
CA ASN A 54 16.39 7.33 2.79
C ASN A 54 16.67 6.10 3.65
N GLU A 55 17.33 6.31 4.79
CA GLU A 55 17.47 5.25 5.78
C GLU A 55 16.11 4.85 6.36
N ILE A 56 16.02 3.60 6.79
CA ILE A 56 14.86 3.06 7.51
C ILE A 56 14.59 3.91 8.76
N PHE A 57 13.34 4.32 8.95
CA PHE A 57 12.93 5.10 10.12
C PHE A 57 12.22 4.21 11.14
N TYR A 58 12.85 3.96 12.28
CA TYR A 58 12.25 3.18 13.36
C TYR A 58 11.20 3.99 14.12
N LEU A 59 10.05 3.37 14.35
CA LEU A 59 8.98 3.89 15.16
C LEU A 59 9.31 3.70 16.65
N ASN A 60 8.71 4.55 17.47
CA ASN A 60 8.65 4.33 18.91
C ASN A 60 7.20 4.37 19.36
N ASN A 61 6.87 3.61 20.40
CA ASN A 61 5.50 3.50 20.94
C ASN A 61 4.90 4.80 21.53
N LEU A 62 5.70 5.86 21.69
CA LEU A 62 5.27 7.19 22.11
C LEU A 62 4.95 8.11 20.93
N MET A 63 5.20 7.69 19.68
CA MET A 63 4.90 8.49 18.50
C MET A 63 3.39 8.56 18.25
N TYR A 64 2.93 9.75 17.89
CA TYR A 64 1.57 9.95 17.41
C TYR A 64 1.49 9.66 15.91
N LEU A 65 0.32 9.20 15.45
CA LEU A 65 0.03 8.96 14.03
C LEU A 65 0.48 10.14 13.15
N GLU A 66 0.20 11.38 13.55
CA GLU A 66 0.58 12.56 12.77
C GLU A 66 2.11 12.68 12.59
N GLN A 67 2.90 12.31 13.60
CA GLN A 67 4.37 12.31 13.48
C GLN A 67 4.84 11.26 12.48
N VAL A 68 4.30 10.03 12.56
CA VAL A 68 4.62 8.95 11.62
C VAL A 68 4.27 9.36 10.19
N LEU A 69 3.08 9.92 9.98
CA LEU A 69 2.66 10.40 8.66
C LEU A 69 3.48 11.58 8.16
N ASN A 70 3.92 12.49 9.04
CA ASN A 70 4.84 13.55 8.67
C ASN A 70 6.17 12.98 8.18
N HIS A 71 6.73 11.99 8.87
CA HIS A 71 7.95 11.31 8.42
C HIS A 71 7.75 10.65 7.06
N LEU A 72 6.64 9.92 6.88
CA LEU A 72 6.32 9.29 5.60
C LEU A 72 6.21 10.31 4.46
N CYS A 73 5.51 11.43 4.71
CA CYS A 73 5.26 12.47 3.71
C CYS A 73 6.46 13.39 3.43
N ASN A 74 7.46 13.43 4.33
CA ASN A 74 8.70 14.16 4.08
C ASN A 74 9.51 13.53 2.95
N TRP A 75 9.22 12.29 2.59
CA TRP A 75 9.83 11.61 1.46
C TRP A 75 8.94 11.62 0.21
N LYS A 76 9.55 11.93 -0.93
CA LYS A 76 8.86 12.13 -2.21
C LYS A 76 8.23 10.86 -2.79
N SER A 77 8.90 9.72 -2.66
CA SER A 77 8.39 8.43 -3.15
C SER A 77 7.44 7.73 -2.19
N LEU A 78 7.22 8.32 -1.00
CA LEU A 78 6.52 7.71 0.11
C LEU A 78 7.13 6.32 0.43
N GLY A 79 6.39 5.47 1.13
CA GLY A 79 6.94 4.24 1.65
C GLY A 79 5.89 3.32 2.25
N LEU A 80 6.39 2.28 2.90
CA LEU A 80 5.65 1.19 3.48
C LEU A 80 5.38 1.42 4.97
N LEU A 81 4.15 1.10 5.37
CA LEU A 81 3.70 1.02 6.77
C LEU A 81 3.03 -0.34 7.06
N SER A 82 3.16 -0.78 8.31
CA SER A 82 2.57 -2.02 8.82
C SER A 82 1.29 -1.75 9.61
N TYR A 83 0.25 -2.55 9.36
CA TYR A 83 -1.05 -2.43 10.01
C TYR A 83 -1.49 -3.75 10.62
N ARG A 84 -2.32 -3.65 11.67
CA ARG A 84 -2.94 -4.79 12.35
C ARG A 84 -4.44 -4.80 12.13
N HIS A 85 -4.96 -5.99 11.89
CA HIS A 85 -6.38 -6.28 11.84
C HIS A 85 -6.67 -7.53 12.66
N SER A 86 -7.77 -7.56 13.42
CA SER A 86 -8.07 -8.65 14.36
C SER A 86 -8.20 -10.03 13.70
N ASN A 87 -8.60 -10.08 12.44
CA ASN A 87 -8.74 -11.32 11.68
C ASN A 87 -7.41 -11.89 11.16
N PHE A 88 -6.29 -11.18 11.31
CA PHE A 88 -4.98 -11.60 10.81
C PHE A 88 -4.00 -11.72 11.97
N ARG A 89 -3.22 -12.81 11.99
CA ARG A 89 -2.18 -13.04 12.99
C ARG A 89 -0.94 -12.18 12.72
N PHE A 90 -0.62 -11.97 11.44
CA PHE A 90 0.54 -11.19 11.00
C PHE A 90 0.13 -9.81 10.47
N PRO A 91 1.02 -8.81 10.53
CA PRO A 91 0.76 -7.50 9.96
C PRO A 91 0.44 -7.57 8.46
N VAL A 92 -0.45 -6.68 8.03
CA VAL A 92 -0.74 -6.37 6.63
C VAL A 92 0.00 -5.09 6.30
N THR A 93 0.72 -5.07 5.18
CA THR A 93 1.49 -3.89 4.78
C THR A 93 0.74 -3.08 3.75
N ILE A 94 0.85 -1.75 3.85
CA ILE A 94 0.50 -0.84 2.76
C ILE A 94 1.75 -0.08 2.33
N ASP A 95 2.12 -0.24 1.07
CA ASP A 95 3.17 0.54 0.42
C ASP A 95 2.54 1.66 -0.41
N PHE A 96 2.67 2.90 0.05
CA PHE A 96 2.14 4.08 -0.63
C PHE A 96 3.07 4.54 -1.73
N ARG A 97 2.54 4.81 -2.93
CA ARG A 97 3.34 4.99 -4.14
C ARG A 97 3.11 6.34 -4.80
N THR A 98 4.21 6.95 -5.24
CA THR A 98 4.22 8.09 -6.15
C THR A 98 4.99 7.72 -7.43
N TRP A 99 4.62 8.32 -8.56
CA TRP A 99 5.32 8.16 -9.85
C TRP A 99 5.78 9.49 -10.45
N ASN A 100 5.71 10.57 -9.67
CA ASN A 100 6.18 11.90 -10.05
C ASN A 100 6.64 12.72 -8.84
N ASP A 101 7.00 12.05 -7.74
CA ASP A 101 7.51 12.61 -6.48
C ASP A 101 6.60 13.59 -5.72
N ASN A 102 5.46 13.99 -6.29
CA ASN A 102 4.62 15.06 -5.76
C ASN A 102 3.23 14.58 -5.36
N LEU A 103 2.72 13.56 -6.04
CA LEU A 103 1.36 13.06 -5.84
C LEU A 103 1.37 11.57 -5.52
N LEU A 104 0.52 11.17 -4.58
CA LEU A 104 0.20 9.78 -4.30
C LEU A 104 -0.77 9.29 -5.39
N HIS A 105 -0.37 8.30 -6.19
CA HIS A 105 -1.20 7.78 -7.28
C HIS A 105 -1.82 6.43 -6.94
N GLY A 106 -1.31 5.75 -5.92
CA GLY A 106 -1.78 4.44 -5.55
C GLY A 106 -1.05 3.92 -4.34
N PHE A 107 -1.38 2.68 -4.00
CA PHE A 107 -0.70 1.93 -2.98
C PHE A 107 -0.84 0.44 -3.27
N THR A 108 0.04 -0.37 -2.71
CA THR A 108 -0.15 -1.82 -2.70
C THR A 108 -0.53 -2.30 -1.31
N ILE A 109 -1.34 -3.36 -1.26
CA ILE A 109 -1.70 -4.07 -0.05
C ILE A 109 -0.99 -5.42 -0.11
N GLY A 110 -0.14 -5.69 0.88
CA GLY A 110 0.64 -6.91 0.97
C GLY A 110 0.25 -7.75 2.19
N PHE A 111 0.09 -9.05 1.97
CA PHE A 111 -0.15 -10.02 3.03
C PHE A 111 1.07 -10.90 3.29
N ASN A 112 1.22 -11.39 4.51
CA ASN A 112 2.20 -12.43 4.79
C ASN A 112 1.76 -13.73 4.07
N GLY A 113 2.69 -14.42 3.39
CA GLY A 113 2.38 -15.63 2.63
C GLY A 113 1.71 -16.75 3.44
N LYS A 114 1.85 -16.79 4.78
CA LYS A 114 1.10 -17.73 5.63
C LYS A 114 -0.37 -17.33 5.83
N GLU A 115 -0.67 -16.02 5.88
CA GLU A 115 -2.05 -15.51 5.93
C GLU A 115 -2.74 -15.63 4.58
N ALA A 116 -2.02 -15.30 3.50
CA ALA A 116 -2.54 -15.32 2.13
C ALA A 116 -3.14 -16.70 1.77
N VAL A 117 -2.46 -17.78 2.15
CA VAL A 117 -2.89 -19.16 1.82
C VAL A 117 -4.03 -19.66 2.72
N LEU A 118 -4.11 -19.20 3.96
CA LEU A 118 -5.05 -19.76 4.96
C LEU A 118 -6.36 -19.00 5.08
N ASN A 119 -6.42 -17.74 4.61
CA ASN A 119 -7.54 -16.81 4.87
C ASN A 119 -7.99 -16.01 3.63
N GLU A 120 -8.02 -16.64 2.44
CA GLU A 120 -8.29 -15.97 1.16
C GLU A 120 -9.58 -15.13 1.14
N LYS A 121 -10.70 -15.66 1.63
CA LYS A 121 -11.97 -14.90 1.72
C LYS A 121 -11.87 -13.67 2.63
N THR A 122 -11.19 -13.81 3.76
CA THR A 122 -11.01 -12.72 4.72
C THR A 122 -10.08 -11.64 4.15
N LYS A 123 -9.05 -12.06 3.40
CA LYS A 123 -8.14 -11.19 2.64
C LYS A 123 -8.90 -10.38 1.60
N GLU A 124 -9.67 -11.05 0.74
CA GLU A 124 -10.51 -10.37 -0.26
C GLU A 124 -11.48 -9.39 0.40
N GLN A 125 -12.11 -9.78 1.51
CA GLN A 125 -13.00 -8.89 2.24
C GLN A 125 -12.27 -7.64 2.76
N LEU A 126 -11.08 -7.80 3.36
CA LEU A 126 -10.31 -6.64 3.82
C LEU A 126 -9.89 -5.73 2.66
N ILE A 127 -9.49 -6.31 1.52
CA ILE A 127 -9.18 -5.52 0.30
C ILE A 127 -10.43 -4.75 -0.13
N LEU A 128 -11.59 -5.40 -0.21
CA LEU A 128 -12.86 -4.76 -0.56
C LEU A 128 -13.21 -3.62 0.41
N ASP A 129 -13.03 -3.85 1.70
CA ASP A 129 -13.27 -2.85 2.74
C ASP A 129 -12.33 -1.64 2.57
N ILE A 130 -11.04 -1.87 2.32
CA ILE A 130 -10.04 -0.82 2.07
C ILE A 130 -10.36 -0.02 0.79
N ILE A 131 -10.65 -0.68 -0.32
CA ILE A 131 -10.90 0.02 -1.60
C ILE A 131 -12.22 0.82 -1.57
N ASN A 132 -13.16 0.46 -0.70
CA ASN A 132 -14.39 1.24 -0.49
C ASN A 132 -14.14 2.57 0.26
N LEU A 133 -12.94 2.76 0.83
CA LEU A 133 -12.56 3.99 1.53
C LEU A 133 -11.96 5.07 0.59
N VAL A 134 -11.64 4.70 -0.65
CA VAL A 134 -10.91 5.54 -1.61
C VAL A 134 -11.56 5.54 -2.99
N ASP A 135 -11.38 6.64 -3.73
CA ASP A 135 -11.73 6.69 -5.15
C ASP A 135 -10.59 6.11 -5.98
N PHE A 136 -10.85 4.97 -6.64
CA PHE A 136 -9.87 4.25 -7.43
C PHE A 136 -10.27 4.15 -8.91
N LYS A 137 -9.26 3.98 -9.77
CA LYS A 137 -9.40 3.64 -11.18
C LYS A 137 -9.27 2.13 -11.41
N TYR A 138 -8.27 1.51 -10.80
CA TYR A 138 -8.01 0.07 -10.92
C TYR A 138 -7.67 -0.52 -9.55
N VAL A 139 -8.15 -1.74 -9.31
CA VAL A 139 -7.70 -2.62 -8.24
C VAL A 139 -7.37 -3.96 -8.89
N VAL A 140 -6.09 -4.35 -8.85
CA VAL A 140 -5.62 -5.57 -9.52
C VAL A 140 -4.73 -6.41 -8.61
N GLY A 141 -4.90 -7.72 -8.65
CA GLY A 141 -4.08 -8.70 -7.93
C GLY A 141 -4.20 -10.10 -8.56
N ASP A 142 -3.29 -11.04 -8.32
CA ASP A 142 -2.01 -10.89 -7.62
C ASP A 142 -0.93 -10.32 -8.56
N ILE A 143 -0.25 -9.26 -8.14
CA ILE A 143 0.82 -8.60 -8.91
C ILE A 143 2.24 -8.92 -8.39
N ALA A 144 2.41 -9.91 -7.51
CA ALA A 144 3.72 -10.30 -7.00
C ALA A 144 4.66 -10.79 -8.12
N ASN A 145 5.99 -10.71 -7.91
CA ASN A 145 7.02 -11.11 -8.89
C ASN A 145 7.04 -12.59 -9.26
N THR A 146 6.34 -13.43 -8.48
CA THR A 146 6.15 -14.85 -8.77
C THR A 146 4.86 -15.13 -9.52
N SER A 147 4.00 -14.12 -9.68
CA SER A 147 2.73 -14.22 -10.41
C SER A 147 2.92 -14.02 -11.92
N ASN A 148 2.07 -14.68 -12.72
CA ASN A 148 2.00 -14.47 -14.16
C ASN A 148 1.52 -13.05 -14.54
N THR A 149 0.87 -12.36 -13.59
CA THR A 149 0.36 -10.99 -13.73
C THR A 149 1.23 -9.98 -12.99
N TYR A 150 2.51 -10.28 -12.79
CA TYR A 150 3.48 -9.38 -12.17
C TYR A 150 3.47 -8.00 -12.82
N ILE A 151 3.42 -6.96 -11.97
CA ILE A 151 3.62 -5.57 -12.39
C ILE A 151 4.93 -5.07 -11.79
N ASN A 152 5.86 -4.64 -12.64
CA ASN A 152 7.03 -3.92 -12.17
C ASN A 152 6.63 -2.47 -11.81
N LEU A 153 6.51 -2.20 -10.51
CA LEU A 153 6.10 -0.90 -9.98
C LEU A 153 7.17 0.20 -10.12
N GLU A 154 8.36 -0.12 -10.63
CA GLU A 154 9.40 0.86 -11.01
C GLU A 154 9.16 1.45 -12.40
N GLN A 155 8.28 0.83 -13.21
CA GLN A 155 7.91 1.37 -14.51
C GLN A 155 7.11 2.67 -14.39
N SER A 156 7.03 3.42 -15.50
CA SER A 156 6.22 4.63 -15.54
C SER A 156 4.74 4.31 -15.31
N LEU A 157 4.02 5.22 -14.66
CA LEU A 157 2.58 5.05 -14.43
C LEU A 157 1.78 4.79 -15.74
N PRO A 158 2.07 5.46 -16.88
CA PRO A 158 1.45 5.13 -18.16
C PRO A 158 1.69 3.68 -18.62
N ASP A 159 2.90 3.16 -18.46
CA ASP A 159 3.23 1.78 -18.85
C ASP A 159 2.49 0.77 -17.97
N ILE A 160 2.41 1.03 -16.66
CA ILE A 160 1.65 0.21 -15.71
C ILE A 160 0.17 0.19 -16.09
N ILE A 161 -0.43 1.36 -16.37
CA ILE A 161 -1.84 1.45 -16.79
C ILE A 161 -2.06 0.68 -18.11
N ALA A 162 -1.17 0.87 -19.09
CA ALA A 162 -1.27 0.17 -20.38
C ALA A 162 -1.15 -1.35 -20.22
N TYR A 163 -0.36 -1.83 -19.26
CA TYR A 163 -0.27 -3.24 -18.92
C TYR A 163 -1.58 -3.73 -18.28
N ILE A 164 -2.11 -3.01 -17.29
CA ILE A 164 -3.37 -3.35 -16.62
C ILE A 164 -4.53 -3.46 -17.62
N GLU A 165 -4.60 -2.54 -18.59
CA GLU A 165 -5.66 -2.53 -19.60
C GLU A 165 -5.61 -3.76 -20.52
N LYS A 166 -4.42 -4.30 -20.79
CA LYS A 166 -4.21 -5.43 -21.71
C LYS A 166 -4.30 -6.80 -21.04
N CYS A 167 -4.00 -6.87 -19.75
CA CYS A 167 -3.97 -8.10 -18.98
C CYS A 167 -5.29 -8.33 -18.23
N LYS A 168 -5.55 -9.58 -17.86
CA LYS A 168 -6.64 -9.95 -16.95
C LYS A 168 -6.01 -10.49 -15.67
N PHE A 169 -6.49 -10.00 -14.54
CA PHE A 169 -5.99 -10.35 -13.21
C PHE A 169 -7.00 -11.26 -12.49
N ASP A 170 -6.55 -11.92 -11.42
CA ASP A 170 -7.41 -12.79 -10.60
C ASP A 170 -8.43 -11.94 -9.82
N LEU A 171 -7.92 -10.92 -9.11
CA LEU A 171 -8.69 -9.79 -8.65
C LEU A 171 -8.57 -8.68 -9.68
N ASP A 172 -9.69 -8.26 -10.27
CA ASP A 172 -9.69 -7.29 -11.36
C ASP A 172 -10.94 -6.39 -11.29
N ILE A 173 -10.81 -5.24 -10.64
CA ILE A 173 -11.89 -4.26 -10.48
C ILE A 173 -11.48 -2.96 -11.16
N ARG A 174 -12.27 -2.53 -12.15
CA ARG A 174 -12.01 -1.34 -12.97
C ARG A 174 -13.21 -0.39 -12.88
N LYS A 175 -12.97 0.91 -12.67
CA LYS A 175 -14.01 1.95 -12.52
C LYS A 175 -13.75 3.17 -13.39
#